data_AF-A0A6S6M153-F1
#
_entry.id   AF-A0A6S6M153-F1
#
_cell.length_a   1.000
_cell.length_b   1.000
_cell.length_c   1.000
_cell.angle_alpha   90.00
_cell.angle_beta   90.00
_cell.angle_gamma   90.00
#
_symmetry.space_group_name_H-M   'P 1'
#
loop_
_entity.id
_entity.type
_entity.pdbx_description
1 polymer ?
#
loop_
_entity_poly.entity_id
_entity_poly.type
_entity_poly.pdbx_seq_one_letter_code
_entity_poly.pdbx_strand_id
1 'polypeptide(L)' 'MQCPVCKNDEQIGMDLRSGSFNEDIVECPSCGTMWSVNHGHMAIVKDPLQDSFLEALSGDNICFAA' A
#
# COMPACT_ATOMS: atom_id res chain seq x y z
N MET A 1 -7.19 -3.64 -7.68
CA MET A 1 -7.33 -3.89 -6.24
C MET A 1 -7.38 -2.54 -5.58
N GLN A 2 -8.02 -2.40 -4.44
CA GLN A 2 -8.12 -1.09 -3.80
C GLN A 2 -6.82 -0.81 -3.01
N CYS A 3 -6.31 0.42 -3.08
CA CYS A 3 -5.13 0.81 -2.30
C CYS A 3 -5.40 0.59 -0.80
N PRO A 4 -4.52 -0.11 -0.06
CA PRO A 4 -4.76 -0.40 1.36
C PRO A 4 -4.81 0.84 2.25
N VAL A 5 -4.15 1.93 1.81
CA VAL A 5 -3.99 3.19 2.56
C VAL A 5 -5.12 4.17 2.21
N CYS A 6 -5.11 4.76 1.01
CA CYS A 6 -6.08 5.81 0.66
C CYS A 6 -7.40 5.29 0.07
N LYS A 7 -7.55 3.96 -0.06
CA LYS A 7 -8.72 3.30 -0.64
C LYS A 7 -9.05 3.72 -2.09
N ASN A 8 -8.12 4.31 -2.83
CA ASN A 8 -8.31 4.60 -4.25
C ASN A 8 -8.22 3.31 -5.09
N ASP A 9 -8.97 3.25 -6.19
CA ASP A 9 -9.01 2.08 -7.08
C ASP A 9 -7.94 2.12 -8.19
N GLU A 10 -7.33 3.29 -8.42
CA GLU A 10 -6.24 3.41 -9.38
C GLU A 10 -4.94 2.84 -8.81
N GLN A 11 -4.28 2.02 -9.61
CA GLN A 11 -3.02 1.40 -9.27
C GLN A 11 -2.20 1.11 -10.54
N ILE A 12 -0.88 1.16 -10.38
CA ILE A 12 0.08 0.78 -11.41
C ILE A 12 0.77 -0.48 -10.90
N GLY A 13 0.53 -1.60 -11.57
CA GLY A 13 1.17 -2.87 -11.26
C GLY A 13 2.47 -3.04 -12.03
N MET A 14 3.49 -3.57 -11.37
CA MET A 14 4.75 -3.99 -11.97
C MET A 14 5.04 -5.43 -11.55
N ASP A 15 5.30 -6.27 -12.54
CA ASP A 15 5.59 -7.69 -12.35
C ASP A 15 7.11 -7.88 -12.24
N LEU A 16 7.56 -8.35 -11.07
CA LEU A 16 8.96 -8.55 -10.72
C LEU A 16 9.31 -10.04 -10.81
N ARG A 17 10.01 -10.40 -11.89
CA ARG A 17 10.51 -11.76 -12.12
C ARG A 17 12.02 -11.78 -12.08
N SER A 18 12.58 -12.56 -11.16
CA SER A 18 14.02 -12.80 -11.07
C SER A 18 14.29 -14.24 -10.61
N GLY A 19 14.77 -15.08 -11.52
CA GLY A 19 15.03 -16.49 -11.22
C GLY A 19 13.75 -17.22 -10.74
N SER A 20 13.77 -17.73 -9.51
CA SER A 20 12.60 -18.37 -8.87
C SER A 20 11.72 -17.40 -8.06
N PHE A 21 12.07 -16.11 -8.04
CA PHE A 21 11.30 -15.06 -7.39
C PHE A 21 10.30 -14.46 -8.38
N ASN A 22 9.02 -14.50 -8.02
CA ASN A 22 7.92 -13.94 -8.79
C ASN A 22 6.99 -13.21 -7.81
N GLU A 23 7.01 -11.89 -7.88
CA GLU A 23 6.18 -11.03 -7.05
C GLU A 23 5.58 -9.90 -7.89
N ASP A 24 4.35 -9.52 -7.54
CA ASP A 24 3.72 -8.33 -8.09
C ASP A 24 3.91 -7.17 -7.11
N ILE A 25 4.60 -6.11 -7.53
CA ILE A 25 4.61 -4.86 -6.78
C ILE A 25 3.57 -3.93 -7.39
N VAL A 26 2.80 -3.27 -6.53
CA VAL A 26 1.75 -2.35 -6.92
C VAL A 26 2.02 -1.00 -6.26
N GLU A 27 1.91 0.06 -7.06
CA GLU A 27 2.02 1.44 -6.61
C GLU A 27 0.67 2.15 -6.77
N CYS A 28 0.27 2.90 -5.75
CA CYS A 28 -0.88 3.79 -5.84
C CYS A 28 -0.42 5.20 -6.28
N PRO A 29 -0.82 5.69 -7.47
CA PRO A 29 -0.43 7.02 -7.93
C PRO A 29 -1.04 8.16 -7.10
N SER A 30 -2.13 7.89 -6.35
CA SER A 30 -2.83 8.89 -5.55
C SER A 30 -2.09 9.25 -4.25
N CYS A 31 -1.55 8.25 -3.55
CA CYS A 31 -0.86 8.46 -2.26
C CYS A 31 0.61 8.02 -2.27
N GLY A 32 1.09 7.39 -3.33
CA GLY A 32 2.46 6.87 -3.45
C GLY A 32 2.76 5.61 -2.63
N THR A 33 1.74 4.99 -2.04
CA THR A 33 1.90 3.72 -1.30
C THR A 33 2.31 2.62 -2.26
N MET A 34 3.30 1.82 -1.86
CA MET A 34 3.75 0.65 -2.61
C MET A 34 3.57 -0.61 -1.76
N TRP A 35 3.01 -1.67 -2.34
CA TRP A 35 2.85 -2.96 -1.67
C TRP A 35 3.16 -4.11 -2.62
N SER A 36 3.69 -5.20 -2.06
CA SER A 36 3.89 -6.47 -2.78
C SER A 36 2.68 -7.36 -2.56
N VAL A 37 2.32 -8.12 -3.59
CA VAL A 37 1.35 -9.21 -3.53
C VAL A 37 2.05 -10.50 -3.93
N ASN A 38 2.09 -11.44 -2.99
CA ASN A 38 2.70 -12.75 -3.17
C ASN A 38 1.73 -13.83 -2.68
N HIS A 39 1.30 -14.73 -3.56
CA HIS A 39 0.39 -15.85 -3.23
C HIS A 39 -0.86 -15.45 -2.42
N GLY A 40 -1.44 -14.27 -2.69
CA GLY A 40 -2.61 -13.75 -1.98
C GLY A 40 -2.31 -13.04 -0.66
N HIS A 41 -1.04 -12.99 -0.25
CA HIS A 41 -0.58 -12.15 0.85
C HIS A 41 -0.17 -10.78 0.32
N MET A 42 -0.60 -9.73 1.02
CA MET A 42 -0.19 -8.36 0.72
C MET A 42 0.71 -7.83 1.83
N ALA A 43 1.80 -7.17 1.45
CA ALA A 43 2.73 -6.54 2.36
C ALA A 43 3.06 -5.13 1.88
N ILE A 44 2.87 -4.12 2.73
CA ILE A 44 3.25 -2.74 2.42
C ILE A 44 4.78 -2.65 2.43
N VAL A 45 5.35 -2.22 1.31
CA VAL A 45 6.80 -2.04 1.12
C VAL A 45 7.18 -0.60 1.43
N LYS A 46 6.28 0.35 1.11
CA LYS A 46 6.46 1.78 1.39
C LYS A 46 5.11 2.42 1.66
N ASP A 47 4.97 3.03 2.82
CA ASP A 47 3.86 3.92 3.16
C ASP A 47 4.38 5.35 3.33
N PRO A 48 4.13 6.26 2.38
CA PRO A 48 4.50 7.66 2.51
C PRO A 48 3.74 8.41 3.61
N LEU A 49 2.63 7.84 4.11
CA LEU A 49 1.80 8.44 5.14
C LEU A 49 2.19 7.99 6.56
N GLN A 50 2.93 6.90 6.69
CA GLN A 50 3.53 6.42 7.93
C GLN A 50 4.52 7.50 8.44
N ASP A 51 4.29 8.02 9.65
CA ASP A 51 4.97 9.18 10.25
C ASP A 51 4.57 10.57 9.70
N SER A 52 3.57 10.66 8.82
CA SER A 52 3.00 11.95 8.44
C SER A 52 1.98 12.44 9.48
N PHE A 53 1.74 13.76 9.53
CA PHE A 53 0.63 14.31 10.33
C PHE A 53 -0.73 13.65 10.02
N LEU A 54 -0.89 13.12 8.80
CA LEU A 54 -2.13 12.51 8.32
C LEU A 54 -2.16 10.99 8.50
N GLU A 55 -1.17 10.38 9.16
CA GLU A 55 -1.15 8.93 9.44
C GLU A 55 -2.46 8.47 10.12
N ALA A 56 -2.98 9.28 11.06
CA ALA A 56 -4.23 9.04 11.77
C ALA A 56 -5.47 8.97 10.86
N LEU A 57 -5.36 9.37 9.60
CA LEU A 57 -6.45 9.35 8.60
C LEU A 57 -6.34 8.16 7.62
N SER A 58 -5.21 7.44 7.60
CA SER A 58 -4.98 6.28 6.69
C SER A 58 -5.55 4.97 7.24
N GLY A 59 -5.57 4.82 8.56
CA GLY A 59 -6.22 3.71 9.25
C GLY A 59 -7.50 4.19 9.92
N ASP A 60 -8.49 3.32 10.00
CA ASP A 60 -9.76 3.50 10.73
C ASP A 60 -9.56 3.63 12.26
N ASN A 61 -8.68 4.55 12.71
CA ASN A 61 -8.21 4.71 14.08
C ASN A 61 -8.52 6.12 14.63
N ILE A 62 -9.66 6.71 14.24
CA ILE A 62 -10.17 7.98 14.81
C ILE A 62 -10.62 7.87 16.28
N CYS A 63 -10.20 6.85 17.02
CA CYS A 63 -10.59 6.67 18.42
C CYS A 63 -9.49 7.12 19.39
N PHE A 64 -9.87 8.09 20.24
CA PHE A 64 -9.21 8.61 21.44
C PHE A 64 -8.14 9.70 21.30
N ALA A 65 -8.61 10.90 20.96
CA ALA A 65 -8.17 12.10 21.69
C ALA A 65 -9.40 12.77 22.32
N ALA A 66 -9.78 12.31 23.51
CA ALA A 66 -10.69 13.00 24.42
C ALA A 66 -10.12 12.91 25.84
#